data_AF-A0A937BKV3-F1
#
_entry.id   AF-A0A937BKV3-F1
#
_cell.length_a   1.000
_cell.length_b   1.000
_cell.length_c   1.000
_cell.angle_alpha   90.00
_cell.angle_beta   90.00
_cell.angle_gamma   90.00
#
_symmetry.space_group_name_H-M   'P 1'
#
loop_
_entity.id
_entity.type
_entity.pdbx_description
1 polymer ?
#
loop_
_entity_poly.entity_id
_entity_poly.type
_entity_poly.pdbx_seq_one_letter_code
_entity_poly.pdbx_strand_id
1 'polypeptide(L)' 'MIVSETAQTLWSGVIERLKPNLKEETFNLWLKPLQPLKWEDQLLTLQVPNRFFSEWVKKTARKTLKRP' A
#
# COMPACT_ATOMS: atom_id res chain seq x y z
N MET A 1 26.51 -5.63 -4.40
CA MET A 1 25.20 -5.58 -5.09
C MET A 1 24.35 -4.59 -4.32
N ILE A 2 24.08 -3.42 -4.91
CA ILE A 2 23.20 -2.45 -4.25
C ILE A 2 21.79 -3.01 -4.45
N VAL A 3 21.21 -3.54 -3.38
CA VAL A 3 19.80 -3.91 -3.37
C VAL A 3 19.01 -2.63 -3.55
N SER A 4 18.56 -2.36 -4.77
CA SER A 4 17.62 -1.29 -5.04
C SER A 4 16.42 -1.54 -4.13
N GLU A 5 16.23 -0.75 -3.08
CA GLU A 5 15.04 -0.78 -2.22
C GLU A 5 13.82 -0.61 -3.11
N THR A 6 13.27 -1.74 -3.54
CA THR A 6 12.37 -1.79 -4.67
C THR A 6 10.98 -1.51 -4.13
N ALA A 7 10.16 -0.85 -4.95
CA ALA A 7 8.78 -0.52 -4.62
C ALA A 7 8.01 -1.72 -4.00
N GLN A 8 8.36 -2.94 -4.40
CA GLN A 8 7.83 -4.20 -3.89
C GLN A 8 8.16 -4.52 -2.43
N THR A 9 9.38 -4.24 -1.97
CA THR A 9 9.79 -4.47 -0.57
C THR A 9 9.11 -3.47 0.36
N LEU A 10 9.08 -2.19 -0.03
CA LEU A 10 8.36 -1.16 0.71
C LEU A 10 6.86 -1.43 0.76
N TRP A 11 6.27 -1.80 -0.39
CA TRP A 11 4.87 -2.20 -0.44
C TRP A 11 4.63 -3.36 0.52
N SER A 12 5.38 -4.45 0.43
CA SER A 12 5.25 -5.60 1.34
C SER A 12 5.25 -5.19 2.81
N GLY A 13 6.20 -4.33 3.23
CA GLY A 13 6.24 -3.82 4.60
C GLY A 13 5.02 -2.96 5.00
N VAL A 14 4.49 -2.16 4.08
CA VAL A 14 3.24 -1.40 4.29
C VAL A 14 2.06 -2.36 4.45
N ILE A 15 1.94 -3.37 3.58
CA ILE A 15 0.82 -4.30 3.63
C ILE A 15 0.89 -5.16 4.90
N GLU A 16 2.07 -5.57 5.36
CA GLU A 16 2.24 -6.29 6.63
C GLU A 16 1.78 -5.46 7.84
N ARG A 17 2.05 -4.15 7.85
CA ARG A 17 1.56 -3.24 8.90
C ARG A 17 0.04 -3.04 8.82
N LEU A 18 -0.53 -3.06 7.62
CA LEU A 18 -1.95 -2.92 7.41
C LEU A 18 -2.71 -4.24 7.64
N LYS A 19 -2.08 -5.40 7.43
CA LYS A 19 -2.67 -6.73 7.59
C LYS A 19 -3.37 -6.96 8.93
N PRO A 20 -2.82 -6.60 10.11
CA PRO A 20 -3.55 -6.70 11.38
C PRO A 20 -4.65 -5.65 11.54
N ASN A 21 -4.58 -4.53 10.81
CA ASN A 21 -5.56 -3.45 10.85
C ASN A 21 -6.72 -3.65 9.85
N LEU A 22 -6.57 -4.60 8.94
CA LEU A 22 -7.50 -4.88 7.85
C LEU A 22 -8.01 -6.32 7.95
N LYS A 23 -9.24 -6.56 7.51
CA LYS A 23 -9.73 -7.92 7.36
C LYS A 23 -9.02 -8.60 6.20
N GLU A 24 -8.86 -9.92 6.28
CA GLU A 24 -8.22 -10.72 5.23
C GLU A 24 -8.93 -10.56 3.87
N GLU A 25 -10.25 -10.44 3.88
CA GLU A 25 -11.06 -10.13 2.70
C GLU A 25 -10.72 -8.75 2.12
N THR A 26 -10.54 -7.74 2.98
CA THR A 26 -10.14 -6.40 2.54
C THR A 26 -8.73 -6.41 1.95
N PHE A 27 -7.81 -7.17 2.53
CA PHE A 27 -6.48 -7.39 1.97
C PHE A 27 -6.56 -8.06 0.59
N ASN A 28 -7.32 -9.14 0.47
CA ASN A 28 -7.41 -9.89 -0.78
C ASN A 28 -8.15 -9.13 -1.89
N LEU A 29 -9.12 -8.28 -1.56
CA LEU A 29 -9.86 -7.49 -2.54
C LEU A 29 -9.14 -6.19 -2.88
N TRP A 30 -8.59 -5.50 -1.89
CA TRP A 30 -8.05 -4.15 -2.06
C TRP A 30 -6.52 -4.11 -2.23
N LEU A 31 -5.77 -4.99 -1.56
CA LEU A 31 -4.29 -4.95 -1.57
C LEU A 31 -3.70 -5.93 -2.59
N LYS A 32 -4.32 -7.10 -2.80
CA LYS A 32 -3.86 -8.11 -3.76
C LYS A 32 -3.74 -7.61 -5.22
N PRO A 33 -4.68 -6.80 -5.76
CA PRO A 33 -4.55 -6.30 -7.13
C PRO A 33 -3.70 -5.02 -7.22
N LEU A 34 -3.23 -4.46 -6.10
CA LEU A 34 -2.33 -3.30 -6.11
C LEU A 34 -0.91 -3.76 -6.38
N GLN A 35 -0.33 -3.23 -7.45
CA GLN A 35 1.03 -3.57 -7.85
C GLN A 35 1.94 -2.35 -7.69
N PRO A 36 3.05 -2.46 -6.97
CA PRO A 36 4.01 -1.37 -6.87
C PRO A 36 4.74 -1.21 -8.20
N LEU A 37 4.60 -0.04 -8.82
CA LEU A 37 5.24 0.29 -10.10
C LEU A 37 6.65 0.80 -9.89
N LYS A 38 6.79 1.83 -9.04
CA LYS A 38 8.07 2.50 -8.83
C LYS A 38 8.13 3.19 -7.47
N TRP A 39 9.35 3.34 -6.98
CA TRP A 39 9.69 4.06 -5.77
C TRP A 39 10.80 5.04 -6.11
N GLU A 40 10.46 6.33 -6.13
CA GLU A 40 11.39 7.44 -6.41
C GLU A 40 10.97 8.62 -5.53
N ASP A 41 11.92 9.46 -5.10
CA ASP A 41 11.64 10.69 -4.31
C ASP A 41 10.74 10.47 -3.08
N GLN A 42 10.91 9.34 -2.39
CA GLN A 42 10.07 8.93 -1.25
C GLN A 42 8.58 8.75 -1.61
N LEU A 43 8.26 8.62 -2.90
CA LEU A 43 6.91 8.41 -3.42
C LEU A 43 6.76 6.99 -3.96
N LEU A 44 5.86 6.22 -3.33
CA LEU A 44 5.47 4.90 -3.79
C LEU A 44 4.36 5.01 -4.81
N THR A 45 4.69 4.74 -6.07
CA THR A 45 3.71 4.67 -7.15
C THR A 45 3.12 3.27 -7.18
N LEU A 46 1.83 3.17 -6.93
CA LEU A 46 1.07 1.92 -7.01
C LEU A 46 0.16 1.97 -8.25
N GLN A 47 0.19 0.92 -9.05
CA GLN A 47 -0.83 0.66 -10.04
C GLN A 47 -2.08 0.18 -9.33
N VAL A 48 -3.18 0.84 -9.63
CA VAL A 48 -4.50 0.44 -9.16
C VAL A 48 -5.35 0.02 -10.36
N PRO A 49 -6.17 -1.03 -10.25
CA PRO A 49 -7.06 -1.43 -11.33
C PRO A 49 -8.17 -0.40 -11.57
N ASN A 50 -8.53 0.37 -10.55
CA ASN A 50 -9.60 1.36 -10.64
C ASN A 50 -9.36 2.53 -9.67
N ARG A 51 -9.83 3.73 -10.02
CA ARG A 51 -9.65 4.97 -9.23
C ARG A 51 -10.20 4.89 -7.80
N PHE A 52 -11.19 4.02 -7.55
CA PHE A 52 -11.76 3.84 -6.21
C PHE A 52 -10.77 3.23 -5.21
N PHE A 53 -9.80 2.45 -5.68
CA PHE A 53 -8.76 1.88 -4.84
C PHE A 53 -7.87 2.96 -4.23
N SER A 54 -7.48 3.97 -5.01
CA SER A 54 -6.62 5.05 -4.51
C SER A 54 -7.33 5.85 -3.41
N GLU A 55 -8.63 6.09 -3.56
CA GLU A 55 -9.44 6.77 -2.55
C GLU A 55 -9.62 5.92 -1.29
N TRP A 56 -9.83 4.61 -1.44
CA TRP A 56 -9.90 3.69 -0.32
C TRP A 56 -8.56 3.65 0.45
N VAL A 57 -7.42 3.52 -0.25
CA VAL A 57 -6.08 3.52 0.36
C VAL A 57 -5.81 4.84 1.09
N LYS A 58 -6.08 6.00 0.47
CA LYS A 58 -5.95 7.31 1.12
C LYS A 58 -6.80 7.42 2.38
N LYS A 59 -8.01 6.84 2.37
CA LYS A 59 -8.92 6.86 3.51
C LYS A 59 -8.42 5.96 4.64
N THR A 60 -7.94 4.76 4.31
CA THR A 60 -7.35 3.81 5.26
C THR A 60 -6.06 4.37 5.87
N ALA A 61 -5.12 4.87 5.05
CA ALA A 61 -3.87 5.46 5.52
C ALA A 61 -4.10 6.66 6.46
N ARG A 62 -5.07 7.53 6.14
CA ARG A 62 -5.47 8.63 7.02
C ARG A 62 -6.08 8.16 8.35
N LYS A 63 -6.82 7.05 8.32
CA LYS A 63 -7.49 6.51 9.52
C LYS A 63 -6.46 6.03 10.57
N THR A 64 -5.31 5.55 10.13
CA THR A 64 -4.25 5.04 11.00
C THR A 64 -3.32 6.13 11.56
N LEU A 65 -3.34 7.35 10.98
CA LEU A 65 -2.46 8.47 11.35
C LEU A 65 -3.12 9.54 12.23
N LYS A 66 -4.39 9.38 12.60
CA LYS A 66 -5.01 10.21 13.65
C LYS A 66 -4.84 9.53 15.01
N ARG A 67 -3.73 9.82 15.66
CA ARG A 67 -3.63 9.75 17.11
C ARG A 67 -3.76 11.19 17.64
N PRO A 68 -4.69 11.50 18.55
CA PRO A 68 -4.67 12.77 19.28
C PRO A 68 -3.41 12.89 20.15
#